data_AF-A0A9E5HSI8-F1
#
_entry.id   AF-A0A9E5HSI8-F1
#
_cell.length_a   1.000
_cell.length_b   1.000
_cell.length_c   1.000
_cell.angle_alpha   90.00
_cell.angle_beta   90.00
_cell.angle_gamma   90.00
#
_symmetry.space_group_name_H-M   'P 1'
#
loop_
_entity.id
_entity.type
_entity.pdbx_description
1 polymer ?
#
loop_
_entity_poly.entity_id
_entity_poly.type
_entity_poly.pdbx_seq_one_letter_code
_entity_poly.pdbx_strand_id
1 'polypeptide(L)'
;MSRFENRTLTLRDVSEASGVSEMTVSRVLRGRGDVSQATREKVLQAAKSLGYVPNKIAGALASQRVNLVAVIIPSMSNMVFPEVLTGVNSVLENTELQPVVGVTDYLPEKEEKVLYQMLSWRPSGIIIAGLEHSDASKAMLKSTNIPVVEIMDIDG
;
A
#
# COMPACT_ATOMS: atom_id res chain seq x y z
N MET A 1 18.33 -24.50 -12.12
CA MET A 1 17.67 -23.64 -11.11
C MET A 1 18.62 -22.51 -10.76
N SER A 2 18.34 -21.28 -11.18
CA SER A 2 19.17 -20.12 -10.83
C SER A 2 18.92 -19.77 -9.36
N ARG A 3 19.98 -19.80 -8.55
CA ARG A 3 19.94 -19.39 -7.15
C ARG A 3 20.04 -17.88 -7.15
N PHE A 4 18.95 -17.18 -6.83
CA PHE A 4 19.01 -15.73 -6.63
C PHE A 4 19.93 -15.45 -5.44
N GLU A 5 21.06 -14.77 -5.66
CA GLU A 5 21.87 -14.26 -4.56
C GLU A 5 21.06 -13.21 -3.79
N ASN A 6 20.85 -13.47 -2.50
CA ASN A 6 19.88 -12.77 -1.67
C ASN A 6 20.48 -11.50 -1.03
N ARG A 7 21.13 -10.64 -1.82
CA ARG A 7 21.60 -9.33 -1.35
C ARG A 7 20.49 -8.31 -1.57
N THR A 8 19.98 -7.74 -0.48
CA THR A 8 19.05 -6.61 -0.56
C THR A 8 19.80 -5.37 -1.08
N LEU A 9 19.35 -4.83 -2.21
CA LEU A 9 19.90 -3.59 -2.74
C LEU A 9 19.55 -2.40 -1.85
N THR A 10 20.44 -1.43 -1.80
CA THR A 10 20.39 -0.25 -0.92
C THR A 10 20.45 1.04 -1.75
N LEU A 11 20.21 2.18 -1.10
CA LEU A 11 20.38 3.49 -1.75
C LEU A 11 21.81 3.71 -2.26
N ARG A 12 22.80 3.11 -1.58
CA ARG A 12 24.20 3.16 -1.98
C ARG A 12 24.44 2.49 -3.33
N ASP A 13 23.82 1.34 -3.60
CA ASP A 13 23.96 0.65 -4.88
C ASP A 13 23.45 1.53 -6.05
N VAL A 14 22.32 2.21 -5.84
CA VAL A 14 21.77 3.15 -6.82
C VAL A 14 22.65 4.40 -6.96
N SER A 15 23.23 4.90 -5.86
CA SER A 15 24.17 6.03 -5.86
C SER A 15 25.41 5.71 -6.70
N GLU A 16 26.01 4.54 -6.49
CA GLU A 16 27.19 4.07 -7.24
C GLU A 16 26.86 3.93 -8.74
N ALA A 17 25.72 3.35 -9.10
CA ALA A 17 25.30 3.17 -10.49
C ALA A 17 24.90 4.47 -11.21
N SER A 18 24.32 5.44 -10.49
CA SER A 18 23.89 6.72 -11.04
C SER A 18 24.95 7.83 -10.96
N GLY A 19 26.02 7.63 -10.20
CA GLY A 19 27.12 8.59 -10.03
C GLY A 19 26.70 9.89 -9.34
N VAL A 20 25.64 9.86 -8.52
CA VAL A 20 25.22 10.99 -7.66
C VAL A 20 25.17 10.53 -6.20
N SER A 21 25.19 11.47 -5.25
CA SER A 21 25.20 11.14 -3.82
C SER A 21 23.92 10.40 -3.37
N GLU A 22 24.02 9.57 -2.33
CA GLU A 22 22.86 8.89 -1.72
C GLU A 22 21.75 9.87 -1.30
N MET A 23 22.11 11.08 -0.86
CA MET A 23 21.15 12.13 -0.53
C MET A 23 20.36 12.58 -1.76
N THR A 24 21.02 12.67 -2.92
CA THR A 24 20.36 13.02 -4.19
C THR A 24 19.46 11.89 -4.67
N VAL A 25 19.92 10.64 -4.56
CA VAL A 25 19.08 9.45 -4.84
C VAL A 25 17.83 9.46 -3.97
N SER A 26 17.98 9.67 -2.66
CA SER A 26 16.86 9.73 -1.71
C SER A 26 15.84 10.81 -2.08
N ARG A 27 16.31 12.01 -2.48
CA ARG A 27 15.45 13.12 -2.92
C ARG A 27 14.66 12.76 -4.18
N VAL A 28 15.34 12.21 -5.19
CA VAL A 28 14.72 11.78 -6.44
C VAL A 28 13.65 10.72 -6.19
N LEU A 29 13.97 9.67 -5.43
CA LEU A 29 13.05 8.56 -5.18
C LEU A 29 11.86 8.94 -4.28
N ARG A 30 12.00 9.97 -3.45
CA ARG A 30 10.90 10.53 -2.65
C ARG A 30 10.11 11.61 -3.39
N GLY A 31 10.51 11.97 -4.60
CA GLY A 31 9.88 13.04 -5.37
C GLY A 31 10.06 14.44 -4.75
N ARG A 32 11.02 14.64 -3.83
CA ARG A 32 11.20 15.90 -3.08
C ARG A 32 12.47 16.64 -3.51
N GLY A 33 12.41 17.97 -3.46
CA GLY A 33 13.56 18.85 -3.64
C GLY A 33 13.84 19.22 -5.10
N ASP A 34 14.66 20.24 -5.28
CA ASP A 34 15.04 20.77 -6.58
C ASP A 34 16.22 19.95 -7.14
N VAL A 35 15.92 19.00 -8.02
CA VAL A 35 16.88 18.14 -8.71
C VAL A 35 16.60 18.24 -10.20
N SER A 36 17.63 18.50 -11.00
CA SER A 36 17.48 18.62 -12.44
C SER A 36 16.79 17.39 -13.05
N GLN A 37 15.99 17.61 -14.10
CA GLN A 37 15.30 16.53 -14.79
C GLN A 37 16.28 15.45 -15.28
N ALA A 38 17.44 15.86 -15.82
CA ALA A 38 18.48 14.94 -16.26
C ALA A 38 19.01 14.04 -15.12
N THR A 39 19.25 14.61 -13.93
CA THR A 39 19.66 13.84 -12.76
C THR A 39 18.57 12.89 -12.28
N ARG A 40 17.31 13.34 -12.28
CA ARG A 40 16.15 12.52 -11.92
C ARG A 40 16.02 11.30 -12.82
N GLU A 41 16.08 11.50 -14.13
CA GLU A 41 16.02 10.42 -15.12
C GLU A 41 17.16 9.42 -14.94
N LYS A 42 18.39 9.91 -14.72
CA LYS A 42 19.57 9.07 -14.48
C LYS A 42 19.40 8.15 -13.26
N VAL A 43 18.91 8.69 -12.15
CA VAL A 43 18.67 7.91 -10.92
C VAL A 43 17.55 6.90 -11.11
N LEU A 44 16.43 7.30 -11.73
CA LEU A 44 15.29 6.40 -11.97
C LEU A 44 15.68 5.25 -12.91
N GLN A 45 16.49 5.53 -13.93
CA GLN A 45 17.00 4.50 -14.84
C GLN A 45 17.95 3.54 -14.11
N ALA A 46 18.89 4.04 -13.29
CA ALA A 46 19.79 3.20 -12.51
C ALA A 46 19.03 2.29 -11.52
N ALA A 47 18.06 2.85 -10.79
CA ALA A 47 17.21 2.08 -9.87
C ALA A 47 16.42 0.98 -10.61
N LYS A 48 15.83 1.31 -11.76
CA LYS A 48 15.09 0.36 -12.61
C LYS A 48 16.00 -0.76 -13.13
N SER A 49 17.18 -0.43 -13.65
CA SER A 49 18.13 -1.42 -14.18
C SER A 49 18.66 -2.36 -13.10
N LEU A 50 18.86 -1.85 -11.88
CA LEU A 50 19.27 -2.67 -10.74
C LEU A 50 18.11 -3.50 -10.14
N GLY A 51 16.86 -3.12 -10.39
CA GLY A 51 15.71 -3.69 -9.70
C GLY A 51 15.55 -3.17 -8.27
N TYR A 52 16.12 -2.01 -7.94
CA TYR A 52 15.95 -1.39 -6.63
C TYR A 52 14.53 -0.84 -6.48
N VAL A 53 13.81 -1.30 -5.46
CA VAL A 53 12.48 -0.80 -5.10
C VAL A 53 12.57 -0.07 -3.76
N PRO A 54 12.22 1.23 -3.69
CA PRO A 54 12.25 1.96 -2.44
C PRO A 54 11.20 1.40 -1.46
N ASN A 55 11.58 1.24 -0.20
CA ASN A 55 10.65 0.83 0.85
C ASN A 55 9.72 2.00 1.22
N LYS A 56 8.52 2.01 0.62
CA LYS A 56 7.50 3.04 0.86
C LYS A 56 6.91 2.99 2.27
N ILE A 57 6.91 1.82 2.93
CA ILE A 57 6.37 1.64 4.30
C ILE A 57 7.29 2.30 5.33
N ALA A 58 8.61 2.11 5.21
CA ALA A 58 9.58 2.77 6.08
C ALA A 58 9.51 4.32 5.96
N GLY A 59 9.11 4.83 4.80
CA GLY A 59 8.85 6.26 4.57
C GLY A 59 7.61 6.80 5.31
N ALA A 60 6.61 5.96 5.59
CA ALA A 60 5.37 6.35 6.26
C ALA A 60 5.53 6.69 7.73
N LEU A 61 6.64 6.31 8.36
CA LEU A 61 6.97 6.79 9.70
C LEU A 61 7.16 8.32 9.71
N ALA A 62 7.65 8.89 8.59
CA ALA A 62 7.83 10.32 8.41
C ALA A 62 6.67 10.99 7.66
N SER A 63 5.97 10.31 6.74
CA SER A 63 4.83 10.85 5.97
C SER A 63 3.44 10.52 6.55
N GLN A 64 3.38 9.92 7.75
CA GLN A 64 2.18 9.52 8.51
C GLN A 64 1.24 8.49 7.85
N ARG A 65 1.27 8.29 6.53
CA ARG A 65 0.48 7.27 5.80
C ARG A 65 1.27 6.65 4.63
N VAL A 66 0.88 5.44 4.24
CA VAL A 66 1.26 4.80 2.96
C VAL A 66 0.14 4.97 1.94
N ASN A 67 0.45 4.83 0.66
CA ASN A 67 -0.51 4.87 -0.45
C ASN A 67 -1.38 3.60 -0.56
N LEU A 68 -1.60 2.88 0.54
CA LEU A 68 -2.38 1.64 0.57
C LEU A 68 -3.85 1.94 0.85
N VAL A 69 -4.77 1.28 0.14
CA VAL A 69 -6.20 1.22 0.49
C VAL A 69 -6.51 -0.20 0.93
N ALA A 70 -6.92 -0.36 2.18
CA ALA A 70 -7.26 -1.68 2.71
C ALA A 70 -8.66 -2.07 2.20
N VAL A 71 -8.78 -3.20 1.52
CA VAL A 71 -10.06 -3.75 1.05
C VAL A 71 -10.34 -5.05 1.78
N ILE A 72 -11.24 -5.03 2.76
CA ILE A 72 -11.53 -6.15 3.65
C ILE A 72 -12.87 -6.76 3.23
N ILE A 73 -12.82 -8.00 2.76
CA ILE A 73 -13.96 -8.72 2.18
C ILE A 73 -14.08 -10.13 2.78
N PRO A 74 -15.27 -10.72 2.81
CA PRO A 74 -15.45 -12.03 3.40
C PRO A 74 -15.00 -13.17 2.50
N SER A 75 -15.08 -13.05 1.17
CA SER A 75 -14.73 -14.17 0.29
C SER A 75 -14.27 -13.71 -1.10
N MET A 76 -13.40 -14.50 -1.73
CA MET A 76 -13.07 -14.42 -3.15
C MET A 76 -13.69 -15.55 -3.97
N SER A 77 -14.44 -16.45 -3.32
CA SER A 77 -15.05 -17.62 -3.95
C SER A 77 -16.41 -17.31 -4.56
N ASN A 78 -17.09 -16.26 -4.09
CA ASN A 78 -18.28 -15.74 -4.75
C ASN A 78 -17.89 -14.78 -5.88
N MET A 79 -18.77 -14.61 -6.87
CA MET A 79 -18.51 -13.70 -8.00
C MET A 79 -18.69 -12.22 -7.64
N VAL A 80 -19.28 -11.91 -6.49
CA VAL A 80 -19.60 -10.53 -6.06
C VAL A 80 -18.33 -9.71 -5.80
N PHE A 81 -17.43 -10.19 -4.94
CA PHE A 81 -16.26 -9.39 -4.54
C PHE A 81 -15.19 -9.24 -5.63
N PRO A 82 -14.96 -10.20 -6.54
CA PRO A 82 -14.13 -9.96 -7.72
C PRO A 82 -14.60 -8.78 -8.59
N GLU A 83 -15.91 -8.61 -8.79
CA GLU A 83 -16.44 -7.45 -9.52
C GLU A 83 -16.26 -6.15 -8.74
N VAL A 84 -16.48 -6.16 -7.42
CA VAL A 84 -16.19 -5.01 -6.55
C VAL A 84 -14.72 -4.60 -6.66
N LEU A 85 -13.80 -5.55 -6.59
CA LEU A 85 -12.37 -5.28 -6.71
C LEU A 85 -12.00 -4.74 -8.09
N THR A 86 -12.67 -5.20 -9.15
CA THR A 86 -12.52 -4.66 -10.50
C THR A 86 -12.94 -3.19 -10.53
N GLY A 87 -14.09 -2.86 -9.93
CA GLY A 87 -14.57 -1.48 -9.79
C GLY A 87 -13.61 -0.59 -8.99
N VAL A 88 -13.17 -1.05 -7.81
CA VAL A 88 -12.19 -0.33 -6.97
C VAL A 88 -10.89 -0.08 -7.75
N ASN A 89 -10.34 -1.09 -8.42
CA ASN A 89 -9.12 -0.94 -9.23
C ASN A 89 -9.32 0.08 -10.35
N SER A 90 -10.44 0.03 -11.08
CA SER A 90 -10.69 0.95 -12.19
C SER A 90 -10.71 2.42 -11.77
N VAL A 91 -11.23 2.73 -10.57
CA VAL A 91 -11.28 4.09 -10.04
C VAL A 91 -9.91 4.53 -9.52
N LEU A 92 -9.15 3.62 -8.93
CA LEU A 92 -7.85 3.93 -8.32
C LEU A 92 -6.68 3.87 -9.30
N GLU A 93 -6.85 3.31 -10.50
CA GLU A 93 -5.78 3.05 -11.49
C GLU A 93 -4.94 4.29 -11.83
N ASN A 94 -5.58 5.46 -11.95
CA ASN A 94 -4.91 6.72 -12.29
C ASN A 94 -4.51 7.54 -11.05
N THR A 95 -4.50 6.92 -9.87
CA THR A 95 -4.10 7.53 -8.61
C THR A 95 -2.81 6.89 -8.08
N GLU A 96 -2.20 7.50 -7.07
CA GLU A 96 -1.10 6.84 -6.36
C GLU A 96 -1.56 5.74 -5.41
N LEU A 97 -2.87 5.59 -5.18
CA LEU A 97 -3.44 4.64 -4.23
C LEU A 97 -3.44 3.22 -4.77
N GLN A 98 -3.01 2.28 -3.93
CA GLN A 98 -2.92 0.86 -4.25
C GLN A 98 -3.87 0.07 -3.34
N PRO A 99 -4.95 -0.54 -3.88
CA PRO A 99 -5.79 -1.42 -3.09
C PRO A 99 -5.06 -2.73 -2.74
N VAL A 100 -5.24 -3.20 -1.51
CA VAL A 100 -4.72 -4.48 -1.01
C VAL A 100 -5.84 -5.21 -0.29
N VAL A 101 -6.02 -6.49 -0.62
CA VAL A 101 -7.17 -7.28 -0.21
C VAL A 101 -6.86 -8.13 1.03
N GLY A 102 -7.76 -8.09 2.01
CA GLY A 102 -7.78 -8.98 3.17
C GLY A 102 -9.06 -9.80 3.17
N VAL A 103 -8.95 -11.12 3.37
CA VAL A 103 -10.10 -12.04 3.31
C VAL A 103 -10.44 -12.57 4.70
N THR A 104 -11.70 -12.46 5.10
CA THR A 104 -12.18 -12.74 6.47
C THR A 104 -12.98 -14.03 6.62
N ASP A 105 -13.34 -14.72 5.53
CA ASP A 105 -14.17 -15.94 5.53
C ASP A 105 -15.51 -15.80 6.28
N TYR A 106 -16.08 -14.59 6.35
CA TYR A 106 -17.26 -14.24 7.16
C TYR A 106 -17.07 -14.43 8.68
N LEU A 107 -15.84 -14.55 9.16
CA LEU A 107 -15.52 -14.73 10.58
C LEU A 107 -15.19 -13.38 11.24
N PRO A 108 -15.99 -12.90 12.20
CA PRO A 108 -15.74 -11.61 12.88
C PRO A 108 -14.36 -11.52 13.54
N GLU A 109 -13.87 -12.61 14.14
CA GLU A 109 -12.55 -12.67 14.75
C GLU A 109 -11.41 -12.58 13.73
N LYS A 110 -11.64 -13.08 12.51
CA LYS A 110 -10.67 -12.99 11.42
C LYS A 110 -10.68 -11.59 10.82
N GLU A 111 -11.85 -10.99 10.67
CA GLU A 111 -11.99 -9.58 10.29
C GLU A 111 -11.22 -8.68 11.24
N GLU A 112 -11.45 -8.79 12.56
CA GLU A 112 -10.78 -7.99 13.57
C GLU A 112 -9.26 -8.07 13.46
N LYS A 113 -8.73 -9.29 13.30
CA LYS A 113 -7.29 -9.52 13.12
C LYS A 113 -6.76 -8.90 11.82
N VAL A 114 -7.47 -9.07 10.70
CA VAL A 114 -7.09 -8.51 9.40
C VAL A 114 -7.12 -6.99 9.43
N LEU A 115 -8.17 -6.41 9.99
CA LEU A 115 -8.33 -4.97 10.18
C LEU A 115 -7.19 -4.40 11.04
N TYR A 116 -6.90 -5.02 12.18
CA TYR A 116 -5.78 -4.64 13.05
C TYR A 116 -4.44 -4.64 12.30
N GLN A 117 -4.15 -5.72 11.56
CA GLN A 117 -2.92 -5.84 10.79
C GLN A 117 -2.81 -4.77 9.70
N MET A 118 -3.87 -4.55 8.93
CA MET A 118 -3.87 -3.55 7.87
C MET A 118 -3.74 -2.13 8.43
N LEU A 119 -4.45 -1.79 9.51
CA LEU A 119 -4.32 -0.51 10.20
C LEU A 119 -2.88 -0.26 10.70
N SER A 120 -2.17 -1.31 11.15
CA SER A 120 -0.78 -1.19 11.60
C SER A 120 0.18 -0.72 10.50
N TRP A 121 -0.17 -0.92 9.22
CA TRP A 121 0.59 -0.45 8.07
C TRP A 121 0.29 1.02 7.71
N ARG A 122 -0.63 1.68 8.42
CA ARG A 122 -1.06 3.08 8.23
C ARG A 122 -1.60 3.35 6.81
N PRO A 123 -2.67 2.66 6.39
CA PRO A 123 -3.26 2.84 5.08
C PRO A 123 -3.84 4.26 4.92
N SER A 124 -4.04 4.67 3.69
CA SER A 124 -4.68 5.95 3.34
C SER A 124 -6.21 5.90 3.46
N GLY A 125 -6.83 4.72 3.43
CA GLY A 125 -8.26 4.51 3.60
C GLY A 125 -8.63 3.03 3.74
N ILE A 126 -9.87 2.76 4.13
CA ILE A 126 -10.44 1.41 4.31
C ILE A 126 -11.74 1.31 3.51
N ILE A 127 -11.88 0.19 2.80
CA ILE A 127 -13.13 -0.31 2.24
C ILE A 127 -13.39 -1.65 2.93
N ILE A 128 -14.50 -1.79 3.63
CA ILE A 128 -14.86 -3.01 4.37
C ILE A 128 -16.28 -3.44 4.01
N ALA A 129 -16.51 -4.74 3.87
CA ALA A 129 -17.83 -5.27 3.53
C ALA A 129 -18.68 -5.58 4.77
N GLY A 130 -19.99 -5.32 4.68
CA GLY A 130 -20.98 -5.50 5.75
C GLY A 130 -21.01 -4.34 6.75
N LEU A 131 -22.04 -4.34 7.61
CA LEU A 131 -22.17 -3.45 8.78
C LEU A 131 -22.00 -4.18 10.12
N GLU A 132 -22.00 -5.52 10.09
CA GLU A 132 -21.88 -6.36 11.27
C GLU A 132 -20.41 -6.64 11.60
N HIS A 133 -19.85 -5.78 12.44
CA HIS A 133 -18.47 -5.91 12.93
C HIS A 133 -18.43 -6.21 14.44
N SER A 134 -17.34 -6.82 14.90
CA SER A 134 -17.08 -6.96 16.35
C SER A 134 -16.97 -5.58 17.02
N ASP A 135 -17.22 -5.49 18.33
CA ASP A 135 -17.09 -4.23 19.06
C ASP A 135 -15.67 -3.65 18.97
N ALA A 136 -14.65 -4.52 18.94
CA ALA A 136 -13.27 -4.11 18.75
C ALA A 136 -13.00 -3.62 17.32
N SER A 137 -13.53 -4.29 16.28
CA SER A 137 -13.50 -3.77 14.91
C SER A 137 -14.14 -2.39 14.81
N LYS A 138 -15.34 -2.20 15.38
CA LYS A 138 -16.04 -0.91 15.41
C LYS A 138 -15.21 0.17 16.13
N ALA A 139 -14.57 -0.17 17.25
CA ALA A 139 -13.69 0.76 17.96
C ALA A 139 -12.47 1.15 17.12
N MET A 140 -11.87 0.21 16.38
CA MET A 140 -10.77 0.48 15.45
C MET A 140 -11.20 1.39 14.29
N LEU A 141 -12.35 1.11 13.66
CA LEU A 141 -12.91 1.93 12.57
C LEU A 141 -13.29 3.34 13.03
N LYS A 142 -13.78 3.51 14.26
CA LYS A 142 -14.12 4.84 14.81
C LYS A 142 -12.91 5.66 15.24
N SER A 143 -11.82 5.00 15.64
CA SER A 143 -10.61 5.67 16.16
C SER A 143 -9.61 6.05 15.08
N THR A 144 -9.77 5.54 13.86
CA THR A 144 -8.88 5.90 12.75
C THR A 144 -9.24 7.26 12.16
N ASN A 145 -8.22 8.03 11.76
CA ASN A 145 -8.38 9.34 11.12
C ASN A 145 -8.38 9.26 9.58
N ILE A 146 -8.67 8.08 9.03
CA ILE A 146 -8.67 7.82 7.59
C ILE A 146 -10.10 7.55 7.10
N PRO A 147 -10.42 7.83 5.83
CA PRO A 147 -11.73 7.49 5.29
C PRO A 147 -12.03 5.99 5.42
N VAL A 148 -13.23 5.67 5.92
CA VAL A 148 -13.78 4.31 6.00
C VAL A 148 -15.04 4.28 5.14
N VAL A 149 -15.16 3.27 4.29
CA VAL A 149 -16.33 3.00 3.46
C VAL A 149 -16.80 1.59 3.74
N GLU A 150 -17.98 1.45 4.31
CA GLU A 150 -18.69 0.18 4.44
C GLU A 150 -19.48 -0.09 3.15
N ILE A 151 -19.38 -1.29 2.58
CA ILE A 151 -20.01 -1.68 1.31
C ILE A 151 -20.82 -2.97 1.46
N MET A 152 -21.72 -3.24 0.50
CA MET A 152 -22.53 -4.46 0.45
C MET A 152 -23.43 -4.61 1.69
N ASP A 153 -24.26 -3.60 1.88
CA ASP A 153 -25.40 -3.64 2.79
C ASP A 153 -26.70 -3.48 2.00
N ILE A 154 -27.67 -4.33 2.30
CA ILE A 154 -29.04 -4.26 1.76
C ILE A 154 -30.10 -4.21 2.86
N ASP A 155 -29.72 -4.26 4.14
CA ASP A 155 -30.63 -4.44 5.28
C ASP A 155 -30.42 -3.36 6.37
N GLY A 156 -30.35 -2.10 5.94
CA GLY A 156 -30.42 -0.92 6.82
C GLY A 156 -31.83 -0.51 7.20
#